data_AF-A0A7S2UUA3-F1
#
_entry.id   AF-A0A7S2UUA3-F1
#
_cell.length_a   1.000
_cell.length_b   1.000
_cell.length_c   1.000
_cell.angle_alpha   90.00
_cell.angle_beta   90.00
_cell.angle_gamma   90.00
#
_symmetry.space_group_name_H-M   'P 1'
#
loop_
_entity.id
_entity.type
_entity.pdbx_description
1 polymer ?
#
loop_
_entity_poly.entity_id
_entity_poly.type
_entity_poly.pdbx_seq_one_letter_code
_entity_poly.pdbx_strand_id
1 'polypeptide(L)'
;ANNAVLYLFNEEEWVKAMLVARQAGELRQAGGEGEEEEHFMDRAFRNEMARLMQITRANYSKMLWRDGLHSGWFEFQIIRDAWRDWCKQSSIPMREDLVFEYIETQTLMIAPICPHYAENIWQILGKGERMAVGGRWPEPKAEVDKILARAYGFFKTTLKNFRNSKGKAKGKPTKAFVYVVDQYPEWKVATLKFMQEVYEEVGGGEFAGVLMKRLKPFCTQNPDLKKMTKQVMQFAAWIRDEIKDRGQEAMDMSLPFNQTEVLQSNLDYLKKSICLEDVAVYNLSDPGVPGPDNKKALAGPGQPYLYCH
;
A
#
# COMPACT_ATOMS: atom_id res chain seq x y z
N ALA A 1 19.39 -21.18 -17.98
CA ALA A 1 17.94 -21.11 -18.27
C ALA A 1 17.50 -19.66 -18.19
N ASN A 2 16.69 -19.18 -19.13
CA ASN A 2 16.20 -17.79 -19.16
C ASN A 2 15.29 -17.53 -17.94
N ASN A 3 15.50 -16.42 -17.22
CA ASN A 3 14.75 -16.07 -16.01
C ASN A 3 13.22 -16.09 -16.19
N ALA A 4 12.71 -15.79 -17.40
CA ALA A 4 11.27 -15.84 -17.70
C ALA A 4 10.67 -17.25 -17.58
N VAL A 5 11.38 -18.29 -18.03
CA VAL A 5 10.92 -19.68 -17.92
C VAL A 5 10.90 -20.12 -16.47
N LEU A 6 11.89 -19.68 -15.68
CA LEU A 6 11.93 -19.95 -14.25
C LEU A 6 10.74 -19.32 -13.50
N TYR A 7 10.33 -18.10 -13.87
CA TYR A 7 9.15 -17.47 -13.27
C TYR A 7 7.86 -18.24 -13.54
N LEU A 8 7.65 -18.69 -14.79
CA LEU A 8 6.46 -19.47 -15.14
C LEU A 8 6.44 -20.84 -14.43
N PHE A 9 7.59 -21.50 -14.38
CA PHE A 9 7.72 -22.80 -13.71
C PHE A 9 7.47 -22.68 -12.19
N ASN A 10 8.07 -21.69 -11.53
CA ASN A 10 7.85 -21.47 -10.10
C ASN A 10 6.39 -21.12 -9.79
N GLU A 11 5.74 -20.38 -10.68
CA GLU A 11 4.32 -20.04 -10.54
C GLU A 11 3.42 -21.28 -10.72
N GLU A 12 3.71 -22.13 -11.70
CA GLU A 12 2.99 -23.40 -11.89
C GLU A 12 3.12 -24.32 -10.67
N GLU A 13 4.33 -24.49 -10.14
CA GLU A 13 4.56 -25.29 -8.93
C GLU A 13 3.84 -24.69 -7.71
N TRP A 14 3.78 -23.36 -7.61
CA TRP A 14 3.02 -22.68 -6.56
C TRP A 14 1.51 -22.96 -6.69
N VAL A 15 0.93 -22.89 -7.89
CA VAL A 15 -0.48 -23.22 -8.13
C VAL A 15 -0.80 -24.66 -7.73
N LYS A 16 0.04 -25.63 -8.12
CA LYS A 16 -0.11 -27.03 -7.70
C LYS A 16 -0.05 -27.18 -6.18
N ALA A 17 0.88 -26.50 -5.51
CA ALA A 17 0.97 -26.50 -4.06
C ALA A 17 -0.30 -25.93 -3.39
N MET A 18 -0.90 -24.87 -3.95
CA MET A 18 -2.15 -24.30 -3.42
C MET A 18 -3.34 -25.25 -3.59
N LEU A 19 -3.38 -26.07 -4.65
CA LEU A 19 -4.40 -27.11 -4.80
C LEU A 19 -4.25 -28.22 -3.75
N VAL A 20 -3.03 -28.64 -3.46
CA VAL A 20 -2.77 -29.61 -2.39
C VAL A 20 -3.18 -29.02 -1.02
N ALA A 21 -2.80 -27.77 -0.75
CA ALA A 21 -3.17 -27.07 0.49
C ALA A 21 -4.70 -26.93 0.65
N ARG A 22 -5.42 -26.70 -0.46
CA ARG A 22 -6.89 -26.70 -0.49
C ARG A 22 -7.47 -28.06 -0.09
N GLN A 23 -6.95 -29.15 -0.64
CA GLN A 23 -7.40 -30.51 -0.32
C GLN A 23 -7.07 -30.91 1.12
N ALA A 24 -5.96 -30.40 1.65
CA ALA A 24 -5.54 -30.62 3.04
C ALA A 24 -6.32 -29.75 4.06
N GLY A 25 -7.13 -28.79 3.61
CA GLY A 25 -7.86 -27.87 4.50
C GLY A 25 -6.96 -26.85 5.21
N GLU A 26 -5.77 -26.58 4.67
CA GLU A 26 -4.81 -25.63 5.25
C GLU A 26 -5.14 -24.16 4.94
N LEU A 27 -6.08 -23.93 4.02
CA LEU A 27 -6.55 -22.60 3.63
C LEU A 27 -7.78 -22.22 4.43
N ARG A 28 -7.86 -20.95 4.82
CA ARG A 28 -9.03 -20.42 5.54
C ARG A 28 -10.23 -20.33 4.60
N GLN A 29 -11.35 -20.90 5.02
CA GLN A 29 -12.60 -20.85 4.27
C GLN A 29 -13.41 -19.59 4.60
N ALA A 30 -14.13 -19.07 3.60
CA ALA A 30 -15.03 -17.95 3.81
C ALA A 30 -16.30 -18.41 4.55
N GLY A 31 -16.56 -17.86 5.74
CA GLY A 31 -17.82 -18.08 6.46
C GLY A 31 -17.89 -19.35 7.32
N GLY A 32 -16.75 -19.89 7.78
CA GLY A 32 -16.73 -20.95 8.79
C GLY A 32 -17.28 -20.47 10.14
N GLU A 33 -17.91 -21.38 10.90
CA GLU A 33 -18.49 -21.11 12.23
C GLU A 33 -17.43 -20.54 13.18
N GLY A 34 -17.44 -19.21 13.37
CA GLY A 34 -16.66 -18.51 14.39
C GLY A 34 -15.64 -17.47 13.91
N GLU A 35 -15.47 -17.22 12.61
CA GLU A 35 -14.42 -16.30 12.14
C GLU A 35 -14.91 -14.95 11.59
N GLU A 36 -14.20 -13.92 12.06
CA GLU A 36 -14.41 -12.49 11.93
C GLU A 36 -14.42 -11.97 10.48
N GLU A 37 -15.03 -10.79 10.32
CA GLU A 37 -15.07 -9.97 9.11
C GLU A 37 -13.72 -9.93 8.34
N GLU A 38 -13.79 -9.80 7.01
CA GLU A 38 -12.59 -9.76 6.14
C GLU A 38 -11.48 -8.86 6.71
N HIS A 39 -10.30 -9.43 7.02
CA HIS A 39 -9.19 -8.64 7.55
C HIS A 39 -8.84 -7.51 6.58
N PHE A 40 -8.31 -6.41 7.13
CA PHE A 40 -7.89 -5.26 6.34
C PHE A 40 -7.00 -5.65 5.14
N MET A 41 -6.06 -6.58 5.34
CA MET A 41 -5.14 -7.00 4.29
C MET A 41 -5.79 -7.86 3.20
N ASP A 42 -6.83 -8.62 3.53
CA ASP A 42 -7.60 -9.39 2.54
C ASP A 42 -8.42 -8.45 1.65
N ARG A 43 -9.08 -7.46 2.27
CA ARG A 43 -9.80 -6.40 1.56
C ARG A 43 -8.85 -5.59 0.68
N ALA A 44 -7.70 -5.19 1.23
CA ALA A 44 -6.69 -4.43 0.50
C ALA A 44 -6.13 -5.22 -0.70
N PHE A 45 -5.87 -6.52 -0.52
CA PHE A 45 -5.39 -7.38 -1.60
C PHE A 45 -6.42 -7.50 -2.73
N ARG A 46 -7.70 -7.77 -2.42
CA ARG A 46 -8.77 -7.83 -3.42
C ARG A 46 -8.92 -6.51 -4.18
N ASN A 47 -8.84 -5.38 -3.47
CA ASN A 47 -8.94 -4.06 -4.07
C ASN A 47 -7.77 -3.74 -5.00
N GLU A 48 -6.54 -4.10 -4.62
CA GLU A 48 -5.36 -3.94 -5.48
C GLU A 48 -5.41 -4.86 -6.70
N MET A 49 -5.93 -6.08 -6.56
CA MET A 49 -6.18 -6.95 -7.73
C MET A 49 -7.13 -6.27 -8.71
N ALA A 50 -8.26 -5.75 -8.24
CA ALA A 50 -9.23 -5.01 -9.05
C ALA A 50 -8.59 -3.81 -9.76
N ARG A 51 -7.76 -3.03 -9.05
CA ARG A 51 -7.03 -1.88 -9.62
C ARG A 51 -6.07 -2.32 -10.73
N LEU A 52 -5.26 -3.35 -10.50
CA LEU A 52 -4.31 -3.86 -11.49
C LEU A 52 -5.03 -4.43 -12.71
N MET A 53 -6.15 -5.15 -12.55
CA MET A 53 -6.97 -5.65 -13.66
C MET A 53 -7.44 -4.52 -14.58
N GLN A 54 -7.90 -3.39 -14.02
CA GLN A 54 -8.31 -2.23 -14.80
C GLN A 54 -7.13 -1.59 -15.56
N ILE A 55 -5.98 -1.46 -14.91
CA ILE A 55 -4.76 -0.91 -15.53
C ILE A 55 -4.27 -1.81 -16.67
N THR A 56 -4.21 -3.12 -16.43
CA THR A 56 -3.80 -4.09 -17.45
C THR A 56 -4.74 -4.08 -18.64
N ARG A 57 -6.06 -4.02 -18.41
CA ARG A 57 -7.05 -3.89 -19.49
C ARG A 57 -6.86 -2.61 -20.30
N ALA A 58 -6.63 -1.48 -19.63
CA ALA A 58 -6.38 -0.20 -20.30
C ALA A 58 -5.09 -0.23 -21.14
N ASN A 59 -4.03 -0.86 -20.63
CA ASN A 59 -2.76 -1.00 -21.35
C ASN A 59 -2.90 -1.91 -22.57
N TYR A 60 -3.55 -3.07 -22.45
CA TYR A 60 -3.80 -3.96 -23.59
C TYR A 60 -4.73 -3.32 -24.63
N SER A 61 -5.73 -2.55 -24.20
CA SER A 61 -6.60 -1.80 -25.13
C SER A 61 -5.84 -0.75 -25.94
N LYS A 62 -4.76 -0.19 -25.38
CA LYS A 62 -3.85 0.76 -26.04
C LYS A 62 -2.68 0.07 -26.78
N MET A 63 -2.68 -1.27 -26.84
CA MET A 63 -1.59 -2.08 -27.40
C MET A 63 -0.22 -1.87 -26.71
N LEU A 64 -0.22 -1.41 -25.44
CA LEU A 64 0.98 -1.26 -24.62
C LEU A 64 1.31 -2.60 -23.94
N TRP A 65 1.74 -3.59 -24.73
CA TRP A 65 1.94 -4.97 -24.29
C TRP A 65 2.96 -5.11 -23.14
N ARG A 66 4.04 -4.31 -23.17
CA ARG A 66 5.06 -4.30 -22.12
C ARG A 66 4.50 -3.85 -20.78
N ASP A 67 3.73 -2.77 -20.76
CA ASP A 67 3.14 -2.21 -19.54
C ASP A 67 1.95 -3.05 -19.05
N GLY A 68 1.22 -3.65 -19.98
CA GLY A 68 0.21 -4.67 -19.69
C GLY A 68 0.82 -5.89 -18.98
N LEU A 69 1.93 -6.43 -19.48
CA LEU A 69 2.66 -7.51 -18.82
C LEU A 69 3.23 -7.08 -17.46
N HIS A 70 3.75 -5.85 -17.36
CA HIS A 70 4.26 -5.32 -16.09
C HIS A 70 3.18 -5.30 -15.00
N SER A 71 2.02 -4.71 -15.30
CA SER A 71 0.89 -4.61 -14.38
C SER A 71 0.22 -5.97 -14.11
N GLY A 72 -0.03 -6.77 -15.15
CA GLY A 72 -0.80 -8.00 -15.07
C GLY A 72 -0.01 -9.23 -14.61
N TRP A 73 1.32 -9.17 -14.62
CA TRP A 73 2.17 -10.27 -14.16
C TRP A 73 3.07 -9.85 -13.01
N PHE A 74 4.00 -8.93 -13.23
CA PHE A 74 5.03 -8.59 -12.24
C PHE A 74 4.45 -7.86 -11.02
N GLU A 75 3.65 -6.82 -11.23
CA GLU A 75 2.98 -6.11 -10.12
C GLU A 75 1.97 -7.02 -9.41
N PHE A 76 1.26 -7.86 -10.18
CA PHE A 76 0.31 -8.83 -9.64
C PHE A 76 0.99 -9.85 -8.71
N GLN A 77 2.16 -10.39 -9.10
CA GLN A 77 2.97 -11.26 -8.24
C GLN A 77 3.49 -10.52 -7.00
N ILE A 78 3.91 -9.26 -7.13
CA ILE A 78 4.39 -8.45 -6.00
C ILE A 78 3.29 -8.25 -4.95
N ILE A 79 2.04 -7.96 -5.37
CA ILE A 79 0.94 -7.77 -4.40
C ILE A 79 0.58 -9.08 -3.70
N ARG A 80 0.60 -10.22 -4.40
CA ARG A 80 0.38 -11.53 -3.80
C ARG A 80 1.48 -11.88 -2.81
N ASP A 81 2.74 -11.67 -3.19
CA ASP A 81 3.87 -12.00 -2.33
C ASP A 81 3.85 -11.17 -1.04
N ALA A 82 3.43 -9.90 -1.12
CA ALA A 82 3.22 -9.05 0.05
C ALA A 82 2.09 -9.56 0.96
N TRP A 83 0.96 -9.97 0.38
CA TRP A 83 -0.15 -10.56 1.15
C TRP A 83 0.24 -11.90 1.78
N ARG A 84 0.94 -12.76 1.03
CA ARG A 84 1.48 -14.05 1.53
C ARG A 84 2.46 -13.83 2.68
N ASP A 85 3.36 -12.86 2.56
CA ASP A 85 4.30 -12.51 3.62
C ASP A 85 3.56 -12.06 4.88
N TRP A 86 2.49 -11.27 4.71
CA TRP A 86 1.61 -10.88 5.80
C TRP A 86 0.91 -12.07 6.47
N CYS A 87 0.32 -12.98 5.70
CA CYS A 87 -0.30 -14.20 6.24
C CYS A 87 0.69 -15.05 7.03
N LYS A 88 1.87 -15.30 6.45
CA LYS A 88 2.95 -16.10 7.08
C LYS A 88 3.42 -15.49 8.39
N GLN A 89 3.71 -14.19 8.39
CA GLN A 89 4.21 -13.52 9.59
C GLN A 89 3.09 -13.34 10.61
N SER A 90 1.86 -13.03 10.23
CA SER A 90 0.74 -12.91 11.19
C SER A 90 0.27 -14.28 11.73
N SER A 91 0.79 -15.39 11.20
CA SER A 91 0.34 -16.75 11.53
C SER A 91 -1.14 -16.97 11.19
N ILE A 92 -1.66 -16.22 10.21
CA ILE A 92 -3.02 -16.33 9.69
C ILE A 92 -2.96 -17.07 8.35
N PRO A 93 -3.67 -18.20 8.18
CA PRO A 93 -3.70 -18.89 6.90
C PRO A 93 -4.27 -18.04 5.76
N MET A 94 -3.78 -18.26 4.55
CA MET A 94 -4.31 -17.59 3.36
C MET A 94 -5.76 -17.99 3.11
N ARG A 95 -6.57 -17.04 2.64
CA ARG A 95 -7.98 -17.29 2.33
C ARG A 95 -8.12 -18.02 0.99
N GLU A 96 -8.87 -19.12 0.98
CA GLU A 96 -9.03 -19.99 -0.20
C GLU A 96 -9.61 -19.21 -1.39
N ASP A 97 -10.72 -18.49 -1.17
CA ASP A 97 -11.41 -17.72 -2.20
C ASP A 97 -10.50 -16.72 -2.93
N LEU A 98 -9.66 -15.99 -2.19
CA LEU A 98 -8.73 -15.00 -2.72
C LEU A 98 -7.56 -15.63 -3.47
N VAL A 99 -7.03 -16.75 -2.98
CA VAL A 99 -5.96 -17.47 -3.68
C VAL A 99 -6.45 -17.93 -5.04
N PHE A 100 -7.62 -18.56 -5.11
CA PHE A 100 -8.14 -19.06 -6.38
C PHE A 100 -8.65 -17.94 -7.29
N GLU A 101 -9.24 -16.87 -6.75
CA GLU A 101 -9.57 -15.67 -7.52
C GLU A 101 -8.32 -15.04 -8.15
N TYR A 102 -7.21 -14.97 -7.39
CA TYR A 102 -5.92 -14.50 -7.90
C TYR A 102 -5.41 -15.39 -9.04
N ILE A 103 -5.36 -16.72 -8.85
CA ILE A 103 -4.81 -17.65 -9.85
C ILE A 103 -5.62 -17.57 -11.13
N GLU A 104 -6.94 -17.57 -11.04
CA GLU A 104 -7.84 -17.46 -12.19
C GLU A 104 -7.63 -16.15 -12.95
N THR A 105 -7.58 -15.04 -12.22
CA THR A 105 -7.39 -13.70 -12.80
C THR A 105 -6.03 -13.60 -13.49
N GLN A 106 -4.95 -14.04 -12.85
CA GLN A 106 -3.62 -14.03 -13.43
C GLN A 106 -3.53 -14.91 -14.70
N THR A 107 -4.15 -16.09 -14.66
CA THR A 107 -4.20 -17.03 -15.78
C THR A 107 -4.89 -16.41 -17.00
N LEU A 108 -6.02 -15.72 -16.80
CA LEU A 108 -6.72 -15.05 -17.88
C LEU A 108 -5.95 -13.82 -18.41
N MET A 109 -5.29 -13.06 -17.53
CA MET A 109 -4.52 -11.89 -17.93
C MET A 109 -3.26 -12.25 -18.75
N ILE A 110 -2.62 -13.39 -18.47
CA ILE A 110 -1.42 -13.84 -19.20
C ILE A 110 -1.75 -14.57 -20.51
N ALA A 111 -2.99 -15.05 -20.69
CA ALA A 111 -3.42 -15.83 -21.85
C ALA A 111 -3.08 -15.20 -23.22
N PRO A 112 -3.20 -13.87 -23.44
CA PRO A 112 -2.82 -13.24 -24.71
C PRO A 112 -1.31 -13.34 -25.05
N ILE A 113 -0.45 -13.56 -24.06
CA ILE A 113 1.02 -13.62 -24.21
C ILE A 113 1.52 -15.06 -24.16
N CYS A 114 1.05 -15.85 -23.18
CA CYS A 114 1.44 -17.24 -22.98
C CYS A 114 0.22 -18.16 -22.95
N PRO A 115 -0.46 -18.39 -24.10
CA PRO A 115 -1.72 -19.14 -24.14
C PRO A 115 -1.57 -20.59 -23.69
N HIS A 116 -0.50 -21.29 -24.09
CA HIS A 116 -0.25 -22.68 -23.69
C HIS A 116 -0.05 -22.83 -22.17
N TYR A 117 0.62 -21.86 -21.55
CA TYR A 117 0.80 -21.83 -20.11
C TYR A 117 -0.53 -21.59 -19.40
N ALA A 118 -1.29 -20.59 -19.87
CA ALA A 118 -2.60 -20.30 -19.31
C ALA A 118 -3.55 -21.51 -19.40
N GLU A 119 -3.55 -22.22 -20.53
CA GLU A 119 -4.35 -23.42 -20.72
C GLU A 119 -3.93 -24.55 -19.76
N ASN A 120 -2.62 -24.78 -19.57
CA ASN A 120 -2.12 -25.76 -18.60
C ASN A 120 -2.61 -25.45 -17.18
N ILE A 121 -2.48 -24.19 -16.73
CA ILE A 121 -2.96 -23.77 -15.41
C ILE A 121 -4.48 -23.91 -15.30
N TRP A 122 -5.22 -23.57 -16.36
CA TRP A 122 -6.68 -23.69 -16.39
C TRP A 122 -7.16 -25.15 -16.28
N GLN A 123 -6.45 -26.08 -16.90
CA GLN A 123 -6.68 -27.52 -16.74
C GLN A 123 -6.36 -27.99 -15.33
N ILE A 124 -5.24 -27.53 -14.76
CA ILE A 124 -4.85 -27.82 -13.36
C ILE A 124 -5.93 -27.35 -12.37
N LEU A 125 -6.60 -26.22 -12.64
CA LEU A 125 -7.72 -25.72 -11.85
C LEU A 125 -9.03 -26.53 -12.01
N GLY A 126 -9.05 -27.55 -12.88
CA GLY A 126 -10.24 -28.36 -13.16
C GLY A 126 -11.28 -27.66 -14.04
N LYS A 127 -10.91 -26.59 -14.75
CA LYS A 127 -11.82 -25.82 -15.62
C LYS A 127 -11.75 -26.21 -17.11
N GLY A 128 -11.19 -27.38 -17.41
CA GLY A 128 -10.88 -27.85 -18.76
C GLY A 128 -12.08 -28.07 -19.70
N GLU A 129 -13.32 -27.93 -19.23
CA GLU A 129 -14.52 -27.95 -20.09
C GLU A 129 -14.54 -26.76 -21.08
N ARG A 130 -13.84 -25.66 -20.78
CA ARG A 130 -13.69 -24.49 -21.64
C ARG A 130 -12.22 -24.11 -21.74
N MET A 131 -11.77 -23.70 -22.93
CA MET A 131 -10.42 -23.17 -23.12
C MET A 131 -10.26 -21.82 -22.43
N ALA A 132 -9.11 -21.58 -21.81
CA ALA A 132 -8.76 -20.30 -21.18
C ALA A 132 -8.77 -19.16 -22.22
N VAL A 133 -8.34 -19.46 -23.44
CA VAL A 133 -8.31 -18.52 -24.59
C VAL A 133 -9.71 -18.09 -25.02
N GLY A 134 -10.72 -18.94 -24.84
CA GLY A 134 -12.12 -18.61 -25.08
C GLY A 134 -12.81 -17.93 -23.89
N GLY A 135 -12.09 -17.72 -22.78
CA GLY A 135 -12.57 -17.07 -21.58
C GLY A 135 -12.85 -15.57 -21.78
N ARG A 136 -13.76 -15.02 -20.98
CA ARG A 136 -13.96 -13.57 -20.91
C ARG A 136 -12.82 -12.96 -20.08
N TRP A 137 -12.50 -11.70 -20.39
CA TRP A 137 -11.58 -10.92 -19.55
C TRP A 137 -12.08 -10.88 -18.11
N PRO A 138 -11.23 -11.06 -17.09
CA PRO A 138 -11.66 -11.06 -15.70
C PRO A 138 -12.14 -9.66 -15.33
N GLU A 139 -13.34 -9.57 -14.77
CA GLU A 139 -13.93 -8.31 -14.32
C GLU A 139 -13.87 -8.22 -12.80
N PRO A 140 -13.52 -7.05 -12.23
CA PRO A 140 -13.52 -6.87 -10.79
C PRO A 140 -14.91 -7.18 -10.20
N LYS A 141 -14.96 -7.95 -9.11
CA LYS A 141 -16.21 -8.23 -8.40
C LYS A 141 -16.83 -6.99 -7.74
N ALA A 142 -16.01 -5.99 -7.45
CA ALA A 142 -16.40 -4.72 -6.87
C ALA A 142 -15.61 -3.56 -7.50
N GLU A 143 -16.16 -2.35 -7.40
CA GLU A 143 -15.44 -1.15 -7.77
C GLU A 143 -14.22 -0.93 -6.88
N VAL A 144 -13.19 -0.29 -7.45
CA VAL A 144 -11.95 -0.01 -6.74
C VAL A 144 -12.20 1.06 -5.67
N ASP A 145 -12.08 0.67 -4.41
CA ASP A 145 -12.13 1.57 -3.28
C ASP A 145 -10.81 2.36 -3.20
N LYS A 146 -10.89 3.65 -3.53
CA LYS A 146 -9.75 4.56 -3.48
C LYS A 146 -9.26 4.81 -2.05
N ILE A 147 -10.14 4.81 -1.05
CA ILE A 147 -9.78 5.05 0.35
C ILE A 147 -8.96 3.85 0.85
N LEU A 148 -9.41 2.63 0.54
CA LEU A 148 -8.71 1.41 0.91
C LEU A 148 -7.34 1.30 0.21
N ALA A 149 -7.26 1.66 -1.08
CA ALA A 149 -5.98 1.73 -1.79
C ALA A 149 -5.01 2.73 -1.13
N ARG A 150 -5.51 3.91 -0.72
CA ARG A 150 -4.71 4.90 0.03
C ARG A 150 -4.24 4.35 1.38
N ALA A 151 -5.11 3.68 2.14
CA ALA A 151 -4.77 3.07 3.42
C ALA A 151 -3.69 2.00 3.27
N TYR A 152 -3.79 1.14 2.25
CA TYR A 152 -2.78 0.13 1.94
C TYR A 152 -1.45 0.76 1.49
N GLY A 153 -1.49 1.80 0.67
CA GLY A 153 -0.31 2.57 0.26
C GLY A 153 0.40 3.21 1.46
N PHE A 154 -0.35 3.77 2.40
CA PHE A 154 0.15 4.28 3.68
C PHE A 154 0.85 3.19 4.48
N PHE A 155 0.23 2.02 4.61
CA PHE A 155 0.79 0.88 5.34
C PHE A 155 2.12 0.41 4.75
N LYS A 156 2.19 0.24 3.41
CA LYS A 156 3.42 -0.16 2.71
C LYS A 156 4.56 0.84 2.92
N THR A 157 4.27 2.14 2.77
CA THR A 157 5.26 3.20 2.95
C THR A 157 5.74 3.27 4.39
N THR A 158 4.82 3.14 5.35
CA THR A 158 5.11 3.09 6.78
C THR A 158 6.03 1.92 7.12
N LEU A 159 5.71 0.71 6.64
CA LEU A 159 6.54 -0.48 6.86
C LEU A 159 7.95 -0.32 6.29
N LYS A 160 8.08 0.23 5.07
CA LYS A 160 9.37 0.53 4.46
C LYS A 160 10.17 1.51 5.33
N ASN A 161 9.53 2.56 5.82
CA ASN A 161 10.16 3.56 6.68
C ASN A 161 10.58 2.96 8.03
N PHE A 162 9.77 2.08 8.61
CA PHE A 162 10.10 1.41 9.87
C PHE A 162 11.30 0.48 9.73
N ARG A 163 11.37 -0.32 8.65
CA ARG A 163 12.54 -1.15 8.33
C ARG A 163 13.81 -0.30 8.18
N ASN A 164 13.72 0.83 7.47
CA ASN A 164 14.83 1.77 7.30
C ASN A 164 15.26 2.43 8.62
N SER A 165 14.30 2.84 9.45
CA SER A 165 14.57 3.47 10.75
C SER A 165 15.22 2.49 11.71
N LYS A 166 14.75 1.24 11.76
CA LYS A 166 15.41 0.18 12.54
C LYS A 166 16.83 -0.08 12.07
N GLY A 167 17.08 -0.14 10.76
CA GLY A 167 18.43 -0.32 10.22
C GLY A 167 19.41 0.79 10.61
N LYS A 168 18.92 1.96 11.00
CA LYS A 168 19.71 3.11 11.49
C LYS A 168 19.77 3.22 13.01
N ALA A 169 19.00 2.41 13.75
CA ALA A 169 19.01 2.44 15.20
C ALA A 169 20.35 1.92 15.75
N LYS A 170 20.87 2.56 16.79
CA LYS A 170 22.09 2.10 17.47
C LYS A 170 21.72 0.98 18.46
N GLY A 171 22.44 -0.14 18.40
CA GLY A 171 22.22 -1.30 19.26
C GLY A 171 21.19 -2.29 18.70
N LYS A 172 20.79 -3.26 19.53
CA LYS A 172 19.69 -4.20 19.25
C LYS A 172 18.47 -3.79 20.08
N PRO A 173 17.68 -2.79 19.63
CA PRO A 173 16.48 -2.41 20.36
C PRO A 173 15.51 -3.59 20.39
N THR A 174 14.85 -3.80 21.52
CA THR A 174 13.81 -4.83 21.69
C THR A 174 12.42 -4.20 21.70
N LYS A 175 12.31 -2.91 22.03
CA LYS A 175 11.05 -2.18 22.13
C LYS A 175 11.00 -0.99 21.17
N ALA A 176 9.80 -0.68 20.69
CA ALA A 176 9.57 0.55 19.93
C ALA A 176 8.19 1.16 20.18
N PHE A 177 8.17 2.49 20.12
CA PHE A 177 6.94 3.27 20.14
C PHE A 177 6.70 3.83 18.74
N VAL A 178 5.48 3.63 18.23
CA VAL A 178 5.00 4.22 16.99
C VAL A 178 4.10 5.38 17.36
N TYR A 179 4.49 6.59 16.96
CA TYR A 179 3.69 7.79 17.18
C TYR A 179 2.86 8.11 15.94
N VAL A 180 1.56 8.29 16.13
CA VAL A 180 0.58 8.65 15.10
C VAL A 180 -0.03 10.00 15.46
N VAL A 181 -0.34 10.81 14.45
CA VAL A 181 -0.99 12.10 14.61
C VAL A 181 -2.10 12.23 13.57
N ASP A 182 -3.31 12.59 14.00
CA ASP A 182 -4.45 12.75 13.09
C ASP A 182 -4.51 14.14 12.46
N GLN A 183 -4.07 15.16 13.19
CA GLN A 183 -4.13 16.55 12.75
C GLN A 183 -2.75 17.16 12.54
N TYR A 184 -2.61 17.92 11.46
CA TYR A 184 -1.41 18.74 11.28
C TYR A 184 -1.36 19.87 12.31
N PRO A 185 -0.18 20.24 12.82
CA PRO A 185 0.02 21.50 13.52
C PRO A 185 -0.50 22.70 12.70
N GLU A 186 -0.99 23.73 13.38
CA GLU A 186 -1.64 24.89 12.74
C GLU A 186 -0.80 25.51 11.61
N TRP A 187 0.51 25.62 11.79
CA TRP A 187 1.41 26.18 10.78
C TRP A 187 1.49 25.32 9.50
N LYS A 188 1.40 23.98 9.63
CA LYS A 188 1.34 23.06 8.48
C LYS A 188 -0.02 23.16 7.80
N VAL A 189 -1.11 23.25 8.56
CA VAL A 189 -2.46 23.46 8.00
C VAL A 189 -2.51 24.77 7.20
N ALA A 190 -1.99 25.87 7.75
CA ALA A 190 -1.94 27.16 7.07
C ALA A 190 -1.10 27.08 5.77
N THR A 191 0.01 26.35 5.80
CA THR A 191 0.85 26.11 4.62
C THR A 191 0.11 25.28 3.57
N LEU A 192 -0.58 24.21 3.95
CA LEU A 192 -1.35 23.36 3.04
C LEU A 192 -2.50 24.13 2.38
N LYS A 193 -3.25 24.94 3.14
CA LYS A 193 -4.32 25.80 2.59
C LYS A 193 -3.79 26.76 1.54
N PHE A 194 -2.69 27.45 1.86
CA PHE A 194 -2.02 28.32 0.90
C PHE A 194 -1.54 27.58 -0.36
N MET A 195 -1.03 26.35 -0.20
CA MET A 195 -0.64 25.51 -1.33
C MET A 195 -1.85 25.12 -2.19
N GLN A 196 -2.98 24.78 -1.59
CA GLN A 196 -4.22 24.46 -2.31
C GLN A 196 -4.73 25.67 -3.11
N GLU A 197 -4.77 26.86 -2.51
CA GLU A 197 -5.18 28.10 -3.19
C GLU A 197 -4.30 28.39 -4.41
N VAL A 198 -2.97 28.26 -4.27
CA VAL A 198 -2.05 28.45 -5.39
C VAL A 198 -2.28 27.38 -6.47
N TYR A 199 -2.50 26.13 -6.07
CA TYR A 199 -2.73 25.04 -7.02
C TYR A 199 -4.02 25.22 -7.82
N GLU A 200 -5.09 25.68 -7.18
CA GLU A 200 -6.38 26.00 -7.81
C GLU A 200 -6.27 27.18 -8.77
N GLU A 201 -5.46 28.20 -8.45
CA GLU A 201 -5.28 29.38 -9.30
C GLU A 201 -4.46 29.09 -10.57
N VAL A 202 -3.31 28.42 -10.44
CA VAL A 202 -2.36 28.26 -11.57
C VAL A 202 -2.38 26.89 -12.24
N GLY A 203 -3.04 25.90 -11.62
CA GLY A 203 -3.03 24.52 -12.08
C GLY A 203 -1.70 23.79 -11.86
N GLY A 204 -1.73 22.46 -11.98
CA GLY A 204 -0.60 21.59 -11.60
C GLY A 204 0.69 21.80 -12.41
N GLY A 205 0.61 22.31 -13.64
CA GLY A 205 1.77 22.51 -14.52
C GLY A 205 2.72 23.63 -14.08
N GLU A 206 2.17 24.75 -13.60
CA GLU A 206 2.96 25.92 -13.18
C GLU A 206 3.16 25.99 -11.66
N PHE A 207 2.42 25.18 -10.91
CA PHE A 207 2.40 25.15 -9.45
C PHE A 207 3.80 25.18 -8.81
N ALA A 208 4.71 24.31 -9.26
CA ALA A 208 6.05 24.18 -8.67
C ALA A 208 6.88 25.47 -8.77
N GLY A 209 6.76 26.20 -9.89
CA GLY A 209 7.50 27.44 -10.15
C GLY A 209 6.91 28.65 -9.43
N VAL A 210 5.59 28.69 -9.29
CA VAL A 210 4.85 29.79 -8.64
C VAL A 210 4.86 29.65 -7.12
N LEU A 211 4.69 28.44 -6.60
CA LEU A 211 4.63 28.16 -5.16
C LEU A 211 5.83 28.76 -4.41
N MET A 212 7.05 28.45 -4.84
CA MET A 212 8.26 28.87 -4.12
C MET A 212 8.44 30.39 -4.11
N LYS A 213 7.95 31.09 -5.15
CA LYS A 213 7.99 32.55 -5.23
C LYS A 213 6.98 33.20 -4.29
N ARG A 214 5.78 32.62 -4.16
CA ARG A 214 4.69 33.16 -3.34
C ARG A 214 4.77 32.73 -1.86
N LEU A 215 5.41 31.60 -1.58
CA LEU A 215 5.55 31.05 -0.22
C LEU A 215 6.40 31.92 0.71
N LYS A 216 7.46 32.55 0.18
CA LYS A 216 8.35 33.41 0.97
C LYS A 216 7.65 34.70 1.45
N PRO A 217 6.92 35.45 0.59
CA PRO A 217 6.01 36.51 1.03
C PRO A 217 4.98 36.04 2.08
N PHE A 218 4.32 34.90 1.85
CA PHE A 218 3.33 34.33 2.78
C PHE A 218 3.90 34.07 4.19
N CYS A 219 5.12 33.52 4.27
CA CYS A 219 5.81 33.33 5.56
C CYS A 219 6.14 34.67 6.23
N THR A 220 6.45 35.71 5.47
CA THR A 220 6.87 37.01 6.02
C THR A 220 5.67 37.82 6.53
N GLN A 221 4.50 37.64 5.94
CA GLN A 221 3.25 38.29 6.31
C GLN A 221 2.60 37.68 7.56
N ASN A 222 2.89 36.41 7.85
CA ASN A 222 2.38 35.71 9.04
C ASN A 222 3.45 35.68 10.15
N PRO A 223 3.27 36.41 11.28
CA PRO A 223 4.27 36.51 12.35
C PRO A 223 4.74 35.17 12.91
N ASP A 224 3.83 34.20 13.03
CA ASP A 224 4.13 32.86 13.55
C ASP A 224 4.92 32.01 12.55
N LEU A 225 4.56 32.08 11.26
CA LEU A 225 5.28 31.39 10.19
C LEU A 225 6.65 31.99 9.92
N LYS A 226 6.82 33.30 10.15
CA LYS A 226 8.09 34.00 9.94
C LYS A 226 9.23 33.39 10.76
N LYS A 227 8.96 33.01 12.01
CA LYS A 227 9.93 32.34 12.91
C LYS A 227 10.29 30.92 12.43
N MET A 228 9.40 30.29 11.66
CA MET A 228 9.52 28.90 11.18
C MET A 228 9.72 28.83 9.66
N THR A 229 10.09 29.93 9.00
CA THR A 229 10.19 30.04 7.53
C THR A 229 10.98 28.88 6.91
N LYS A 230 12.10 28.45 7.52
CA LYS A 230 12.89 27.31 7.04
C LYS A 230 12.09 26.00 7.05
N GLN A 231 11.33 25.73 8.11
CA GLN A 231 10.51 24.52 8.25
C GLN A 231 9.33 24.55 7.28
N VAL A 232 8.69 25.72 7.12
CA VAL A 232 7.60 25.92 6.14
C VAL A 232 8.10 25.65 4.72
N MET A 233 9.23 26.23 4.33
CA MET A 233 9.81 26.03 2.99
C MET A 233 10.19 24.57 2.75
N GLN A 234 10.76 23.87 3.74
CA GLN A 234 11.09 22.44 3.63
C GLN A 234 9.84 21.58 3.51
N PHE A 235 8.81 21.86 4.31
CA PHE A 235 7.54 21.14 4.27
C PHE A 235 6.80 21.33 2.93
N ALA A 236 6.72 22.57 2.44
CA ALA A 236 6.09 22.85 1.15
C ALA A 236 6.86 22.24 -0.03
N ALA A 237 8.20 22.24 0.01
CA ALA A 237 9.01 21.56 -0.99
C ALA A 237 8.75 20.04 -0.99
N TRP A 238 8.64 19.44 0.20
CA TRP A 238 8.30 18.03 0.35
C TRP A 238 6.89 17.72 -0.20
N ILE A 239 5.86 18.49 0.17
CA ILE A 239 4.50 18.31 -0.37
C ILE A 239 4.46 18.51 -1.89
N ARG A 240 5.18 19.50 -2.42
CA ARG A 240 5.30 19.71 -3.87
C ARG A 240 5.85 18.47 -4.59
N ASP A 241 6.82 17.79 -3.98
CA ASP A 241 7.37 16.57 -4.56
C ASP A 241 6.40 15.39 -4.41
N GLU A 242 5.67 15.27 -3.28
CA GLU A 242 4.58 14.29 -3.11
C GLU A 242 3.42 14.48 -4.09
N ILE A 243 3.11 15.71 -4.51
CA ILE A 243 2.07 16.00 -5.52
C ILE A 243 2.41 15.34 -6.86
N LYS A 244 3.69 15.15 -7.20
CA LYS A 244 4.08 14.47 -8.44
C LYS A 244 3.65 13.00 -8.44
N ASP A 245 3.67 12.38 -7.28
CA ASP A 245 3.38 10.95 -7.11
C ASP A 245 1.89 10.71 -6.79
N ARG A 246 1.27 11.59 -5.99
CA ARG A 246 -0.09 11.40 -5.43
C ARG A 246 -1.12 12.42 -5.94
N GLY A 247 -0.71 13.38 -6.76
CA GLY A 247 -1.58 14.45 -7.25
C GLY A 247 -2.03 15.40 -6.14
N GLN A 248 -3.20 16.02 -6.33
CA GLN A 248 -3.76 17.01 -5.39
C GLN A 248 -4.00 16.44 -3.97
N GLU A 249 -4.18 15.12 -3.86
CA GLU A 249 -4.39 14.39 -2.60
C GLU A 249 -3.21 14.51 -1.63
N ALA A 250 -2.02 14.85 -2.12
CA ALA A 250 -0.87 15.13 -1.25
C ALA A 250 -1.08 16.35 -0.36
N MET A 251 -2.01 17.24 -0.72
CA MET A 251 -2.35 18.43 0.06
C MET A 251 -3.52 18.21 1.03
N ASP A 252 -4.05 16.98 1.13
CA ASP A 252 -5.16 16.69 2.05
C ASP A 252 -4.73 16.97 3.51
N MET A 253 -5.54 17.79 4.20
CA MET A 253 -5.27 18.21 5.59
C MET A 253 -5.55 17.10 6.61
N SER A 254 -6.32 16.09 6.22
CA SER A 254 -6.66 14.92 7.02
C SER A 254 -6.67 13.69 6.14
N LEU A 255 -6.34 12.53 6.70
CA LEU A 255 -6.46 11.28 5.99
C LEU A 255 -7.91 10.79 5.99
N PRO A 256 -8.39 10.16 4.91
CA PRO A 256 -9.76 9.62 4.83
C PRO A 256 -9.91 8.28 5.56
N PHE A 257 -8.90 7.83 6.30
CA PHE A 257 -8.88 6.56 7.03
C PHE A 257 -8.19 6.72 8.39
N ASN A 258 -8.52 5.83 9.33
CA ASN A 258 -7.93 5.81 10.66
C ASN A 258 -6.54 5.15 10.64
N GLN A 259 -5.49 5.94 10.84
CA GLN A 259 -4.11 5.44 10.84
C GLN A 259 -3.85 4.44 11.97
N THR A 260 -4.37 4.74 13.16
CA THR A 260 -4.17 3.94 14.36
C THR A 260 -4.78 2.56 14.17
N GLU A 261 -6.00 2.49 13.66
CA GLU A 261 -6.70 1.23 13.36
C GLU A 261 -5.96 0.40 12.31
N VAL A 262 -5.48 1.01 11.23
CA VAL A 262 -4.68 0.32 10.19
C VAL A 262 -3.40 -0.29 10.77
N LEU A 263 -2.69 0.44 11.65
CA LEU A 263 -1.46 -0.05 12.26
C LEU A 263 -1.72 -1.11 13.35
N GLN A 264 -2.78 -0.92 14.15
CA GLN A 264 -3.17 -1.87 15.21
C GLN A 264 -3.66 -3.20 14.63
N SER A 265 -4.47 -3.16 13.57
CA SER A 265 -4.95 -4.37 12.88
C SER A 265 -3.84 -5.21 12.25
N ASN A 266 -2.65 -4.63 12.08
CA ASN A 266 -1.49 -5.27 11.48
C ASN A 266 -0.28 -5.31 12.43
N LEU A 267 -0.51 -5.17 13.73
CA LEU A 267 0.56 -4.99 14.71
C LEU A 267 1.51 -6.20 14.79
N ASP A 268 0.96 -7.41 14.72
CA ASP A 268 1.75 -8.65 14.79
C ASP A 268 2.68 -8.80 13.58
N TYR A 269 2.17 -8.47 12.40
CA TYR A 269 2.98 -8.38 11.19
C TYR A 269 4.07 -7.32 11.34
N LEU A 270 3.74 -6.12 11.83
CA LEU A 270 4.72 -5.04 12.02
C LEU A 270 5.84 -5.51 12.95
N LYS A 271 5.51 -6.08 14.13
CA LYS A 271 6.46 -6.60 15.12
C LYS A 271 7.44 -7.61 14.51
N LYS A 272 6.92 -8.64 13.84
CA LYS A 272 7.74 -9.70 13.22
C LYS A 272 8.56 -9.16 12.05
N SER A 273 7.97 -8.32 11.21
CA SER A 273 8.64 -7.78 10.02
C SER A 273 9.81 -6.86 10.37
N ILE A 274 9.67 -6.10 11.45
CA ILE A 274 10.75 -5.27 11.98
C ILE A 274 11.55 -6.00 13.05
N CYS A 275 11.37 -7.31 13.28
CA CYS A 275 12.00 -8.14 14.32
C CYS A 275 12.15 -7.41 15.67
N LEU A 276 11.07 -6.81 16.17
CA LEU A 276 10.98 -6.22 17.51
C LEU A 276 9.98 -7.03 18.35
N GLU A 277 10.27 -7.17 19.63
CA GLU A 277 9.45 -7.96 20.55
C GLU A 277 8.22 -7.17 20.99
N ASP A 278 8.42 -5.89 21.30
CA ASP A 278 7.38 -5.00 21.80
C ASP A 278 7.25 -3.78 20.89
N VAL A 279 6.05 -3.59 20.33
CA VAL A 279 5.71 -2.44 19.51
C VAL A 279 4.35 -1.96 19.97
N ALA A 280 4.29 -0.70 20.40
CA ALA A 280 3.07 -0.04 20.82
C ALA A 280 2.79 1.16 19.93
N VAL A 281 1.53 1.30 19.50
CA VAL A 281 1.06 2.43 18.68
C VAL A 281 0.35 3.41 19.60
N TYR A 282 0.81 4.66 19.60
CA TYR A 282 0.24 5.74 20.39
C TYR A 282 -0.23 6.88 19.49
N ASN A 283 -1.45 7.34 19.70
CA ASN A 283 -1.93 8.58 19.10
C ASN A 283 -1.48 9.75 19.97
N LEU A 284 -0.83 10.76 19.38
CA LEU A 284 -0.37 11.93 20.13
C LEU A 284 -1.51 12.83 20.64
N SER A 285 -2.74 12.59 20.19
CA SER A 285 -3.94 13.22 20.76
C SER A 285 -4.27 12.67 22.16
N ASP A 286 -3.77 11.49 22.52
CA ASP A 286 -4.07 10.85 23.79
C ASP A 286 -3.19 11.42 24.93
N PRO A 287 -3.72 11.54 26.16
CA PRO A 287 -2.93 12.00 27.29
C PRO A 287 -1.89 10.94 27.72
N GLY A 288 -0.68 11.38 28.09
CA GLY A 288 0.31 10.51 28.73
C GLY A 288 1.15 9.64 27.79
N VAL A 289 1.25 9.97 26.50
CA VAL A 289 2.09 9.24 25.54
C VAL A 289 3.55 9.19 26.01
N PRO A 290 4.16 8.00 26.15
CA PRO A 290 5.54 7.83 26.63
C PRO A 290 6.58 8.28 25.58
N GLY A 291 7.82 8.43 26.04
CA GLY A 291 8.98 8.73 25.19
C GLY A 291 9.25 10.23 24.99
N PRO A 292 10.35 10.57 24.30
CA PRO A 292 10.88 11.93 24.27
C PRO A 292 10.14 12.84 23.26
N ASP A 293 9.81 14.06 23.67
CA ASP A 293 8.96 14.99 22.90
C ASP A 293 9.59 15.41 21.56
N ASN A 294 10.91 15.46 21.48
CA ASN A 294 11.62 15.72 20.23
C ASN A 294 11.43 14.62 19.18
N LYS A 295 11.07 13.39 19.58
CA LYS A 295 10.73 12.29 18.67
C LYS A 295 9.25 12.31 18.32
N LYS A 296 8.38 12.62 19.28
CA LYS A 296 6.94 12.80 19.04
C LYS A 296 6.70 13.88 17.99
N ALA A 297 7.41 15.01 18.07
CA ALA A 297 7.30 16.12 17.12
C ALA A 297 7.69 15.78 15.65
N LEU A 298 8.31 14.61 15.41
CA LEU A 298 8.66 14.15 14.07
C LEU A 298 7.52 13.38 13.38
N ALA A 299 6.50 12.95 14.13
CA ALA A 299 5.33 12.32 13.54
C ALA A 299 4.46 13.36 12.83
N GLY A 300 3.78 12.92 11.77
CA GLY A 300 2.76 13.71 11.08
C GLY A 300 1.66 12.82 10.52
N PRO A 301 0.50 13.39 10.16
CA PRO A 301 -0.54 12.67 9.43
C PRO A 301 0.03 12.01 8.17
N GLY A 302 -0.18 10.70 8.02
CA GLY A 302 0.36 9.89 6.93
C GLY A 302 1.84 9.52 7.07
N GLN A 303 2.49 9.99 8.14
CA GLN A 303 3.90 9.80 8.43
C GLN A 303 4.13 9.44 9.91
N PRO A 304 3.74 8.22 10.32
CA PRO A 304 4.00 7.76 11.66
C PRO A 304 5.50 7.67 11.91
N TYR A 305 5.93 7.99 13.13
CA TYR A 305 7.33 7.96 13.52
C TYR A 305 7.62 6.75 14.41
N LEU A 306 8.62 5.95 14.04
CA LEU A 306 9.12 4.84 14.85
C LEU A 306 10.28 5.29 15.74
N TYR A 307 10.08 5.18 17.06
CA TYR A 307 11.11 5.38 18.06
C TYR A 307 11.50 4.06 18.71
N CYS A 308 12.68 3.55 18.37
CA CYS A 308 13.27 2.37 19.02
C CYS A 308 13.98 2.77 20.32
N HIS A 309 13.81 1.98 21.37
CA HIS A 309 14.52 2.13 22.65
C HIS A 309 14.92 0.77 23.23
#